data_AF-A0A9D1IQA1-F1
#
_entry.id   AF-A0A9D1IQA1-F1
#
_cell.length_a   1.000
_cell.length_b   1.000
_cell.length_c   1.000
_cell.angle_alpha   90.00
_cell.angle_beta   90.00
_cell.angle_gamma   90.00
#
_symmetry.space_group_name_H-M   'P 1'
#
loop_
_entity.id
_entity.type
_entity.pdbx_description
1 polymer ?
#
loop_
_entity_poly.entity_id
_entity_poly.type
_entity_poly.pdbx_seq_one_letter_code
_entity_poly.pdbx_strand_id
1 'polypeptide(L)'
;MNIDEMDIKVLKENFDDETIKEIDVENVAEINKYLLDNGVYYAKDLFLSSLDLFLLPKKEFIKRFEKLKRKLDDDFVDKLGEDSSLIEIMYED
;
A
#
# COMPACT_ATOMS: atom_id res chain seq x y z
N MET A 1 0.76 -0.40 11.83
CA MET A 1 1.73 0.59 11.34
C MET A 1 1.70 1.78 12.29
N ASN A 2 2.85 2.36 12.65
CA ASN A 2 2.87 3.61 13.42
C ASN A 2 3.28 4.73 12.45
N ILE A 3 2.47 5.78 12.36
CA ILE A 3 2.69 6.94 11.49
C ILE A 3 3.24 8.07 12.37
N ASP A 4 4.42 8.58 12.04
CA ASP A 4 5.10 9.66 12.76
C ASP A 4 5.02 11.01 12.01
N GLU A 5 5.60 12.07 12.60
CA GLU A 5 5.58 13.40 12.00
C GLU A 5 6.31 13.49 10.66
N MET A 6 7.32 12.64 10.43
CA MET A 6 8.06 12.61 9.18
C MET A 6 7.23 11.96 8.08
N ASP A 7 6.50 10.90 8.40
CA ASP A 7 5.53 10.28 7.49
C ASP A 7 4.44 11.26 7.06
N ILE A 8 3.89 12.03 8.01
CA ILE A 8 2.88 13.04 7.72
C ILE A 8 3.43 14.11 6.76
N LYS A 9 4.69 14.49 6.89
CA LYS A 9 5.34 15.42 5.95
C LYS A 9 5.43 14.81 4.55
N VAL A 10 5.90 13.57 4.45
CA VAL A 10 5.98 12.86 3.17
C VAL A 10 4.61 12.77 2.50
N LEU A 11 3.56 12.43 3.24
CA LEU A 11 2.20 12.41 2.71
C LEU A 11 1.78 13.78 2.17
N LYS A 12 2.02 14.86 2.92
CA LYS A 12 1.67 16.23 2.50
C LYS A 12 2.49 16.77 1.33
N GLU A 13 3.66 16.20 1.07
CA GLU A 13 4.48 16.55 -0.10
C GLU A 13 3.98 15.88 -1.38
N ASN A 14 3.31 14.72 -1.26
CA ASN A 14 2.89 13.90 -2.39
C ASN A 14 1.37 13.90 -2.63
N PHE A 15 0.57 14.19 -1.61
CA PHE A 15 -0.89 14.15 -1.65
C PHE A 15 -1.49 15.42 -1.05
N ASP A 16 -2.69 15.78 -1.52
CA ASP A 16 -3.43 16.90 -0.97
C ASP A 16 -4.04 16.60 0.40
N ASP A 17 -4.37 17.66 1.14
CA ASP A 17 -4.98 17.56 2.47
C ASP A 17 -6.37 16.89 2.43
N GLU A 18 -7.04 16.82 1.28
CA GLU A 18 -8.35 16.16 1.14
C GLU A 18 -8.17 14.65 1.15
N THR A 19 -7.28 14.12 0.32
CA THR A 19 -6.88 12.72 0.24
C THR A 19 -6.37 12.21 1.58
N ILE A 20 -5.53 12.99 2.26
CA ILE A 20 -4.99 12.61 3.58
C ILE A 20 -6.09 12.51 4.65
N LYS A 21 -7.15 13.33 4.55
CA LYS A 21 -8.29 13.26 5.50
C LYS A 21 -9.16 12.02 5.30
N GLU A 22 -9.09 11.38 4.13
CA GLU A 22 -9.83 10.15 3.85
C GLU A 22 -9.20 8.90 4.48
N ILE A 23 -8.01 9.04 5.10
CA ILE A 23 -7.34 7.92 5.78
C ILE A 23 -8.24 7.34 6.88
N ASP A 24 -8.71 6.14 6.63
CA ASP A 24 -9.33 5.28 7.63
C ASP A 24 -8.25 4.41 8.29
N VAL A 25 -7.93 4.75 9.55
CA VAL A 25 -6.89 4.07 10.34
C VAL A 25 -7.21 2.59 10.53
N GLU A 26 -8.48 2.20 10.68
CA GLU A 26 -8.84 0.80 10.85
C GLU A 26 -8.63 0.04 9.54
N ASN A 27 -9.10 0.59 8.41
CA ASN A 27 -8.90 -0.01 7.09
C ASN A 27 -7.40 -0.16 6.75
N VAL A 28 -6.61 0.90 6.97
CA VAL A 28 -5.16 0.88 6.73
C VAL A 28 -4.47 -0.13 7.66
N ALA A 29 -4.88 -0.23 8.92
CA ALA A 29 -4.32 -1.22 9.85
C ALA A 29 -4.58 -2.65 9.37
N GLU A 30 -5.78 -2.93 8.85
CA GLU A 30 -6.11 -4.24 8.30
C GLU A 30 -5.38 -4.56 6.99
N ILE A 31 -5.23 -3.58 6.10
CA ILE A 31 -4.41 -3.73 4.88
C ILE A 31 -2.96 -4.00 5.24
N ASN A 32 -2.39 -3.21 6.15
CA ASN A 32 -1.02 -3.38 6.62
C ASN A 32 -0.83 -4.77 7.26
N LYS A 33 -1.79 -5.24 8.05
CA LYS A 33 -1.73 -6.60 8.61
C LYS A 33 -1.69 -7.65 7.50
N TYR A 34 -2.54 -7.54 6.50
CA TYR A 34 -2.55 -8.48 5.38
C TYR A 34 -1.21 -8.47 4.60
N LEU A 35 -0.64 -7.29 4.34
CA LEU A 35 0.67 -7.17 3.69
C LEU A 35 1.78 -7.85 4.51
N LEU A 36 1.82 -7.62 5.82
CA LEU A 36 2.76 -8.28 6.73
C LEU A 36 2.59 -9.80 6.78
N ASP A 37 1.35 -10.28 6.82
CA ASP A 37 1.02 -11.71 6.77
C ASP A 37 1.48 -12.37 5.44
N ASN A 38 1.70 -11.57 4.39
CA ASN A 38 2.24 -11.98 3.09
C ASN A 38 3.75 -11.68 2.94
N GLY A 39 4.45 -11.26 4.00
CA GLY A 39 5.91 -11.02 3.97
C GLY A 39 6.33 -9.63 3.47
N VAL A 40 5.40 -8.72 3.24
CA VAL A 40 5.69 -7.35 2.77
C VAL A 40 5.97 -6.45 3.98
N TYR A 41 7.23 -6.46 4.44
CA TYR A 41 7.67 -5.68 5.61
C TYR A 41 7.88 -4.18 5.34
N TYR A 42 7.97 -3.80 4.06
CA TYR A 42 8.09 -2.42 3.59
C TYR A 42 6.71 -1.79 3.25
N ALA A 43 5.62 -2.31 3.83
CA ALA A 43 4.26 -1.82 3.61
C ALA A 43 4.09 -0.32 3.93
N LYS A 44 4.93 0.23 4.83
CA LYS A 44 4.94 1.65 5.16
C LYS A 44 5.39 2.50 3.97
N ASP A 45 6.41 2.07 3.24
CA ASP A 45 6.91 2.80 2.08
C ASP A 45 5.87 2.79 0.96
N LEU A 46 5.21 1.65 0.74
CA LEU A 46 4.08 1.54 -0.21
C LEU A 46 2.91 2.45 0.17
N PHE A 47 2.60 2.56 1.47
CA PHE A 47 1.56 3.45 1.96
C PHE A 47 1.89 4.92 1.68
N LEU A 48 3.16 5.31 1.86
CA LEU A 48 3.61 6.67 1.63
C LEU A 48 3.73 7.01 0.14
N SER A 49 3.97 6.04 -0.74
CA SER A 49 4.09 6.26 -2.18
C SER A 49 2.76 6.13 -2.93
N SER A 50 1.82 5.34 -2.39
CA SER A 50 0.60 4.92 -3.09
C SER A 50 -0.61 4.97 -2.15
N LEU A 51 -0.78 6.10 -1.47
CA LEU A 51 -1.80 6.32 -0.44
C LEU A 51 -3.21 5.96 -0.94
N ASP A 52 -3.53 6.33 -2.17
CA ASP A 52 -4.83 6.11 -2.81
C ASP A 52 -5.23 4.63 -2.85
N LEU A 53 -4.28 3.70 -3.03
CA LEU A 53 -4.56 2.26 -2.92
C LEU A 53 -4.98 1.89 -1.50
N PHE A 54 -4.36 2.49 -0.49
CA PHE A 54 -4.67 2.23 0.92
C PHE A 54 -5.98 2.90 1.39
N LEU A 55 -6.53 3.82 0.60
CA LEU A 55 -7.89 4.36 0.77
C LEU A 55 -8.97 3.43 0.23
N LEU A 56 -8.61 2.44 -0.60
CA LEU A 56 -9.56 1.45 -1.08
C LEU A 56 -10.13 0.63 0.10
N PRO A 57 -11.40 0.21 0.03
CA PRO A 57 -11.92 -0.78 0.95
C PRO A 57 -11.00 -2.00 0.93
N LYS A 58 -10.57 -2.48 2.10
CA LYS A 58 -9.66 -3.63 2.24
C LYS A 58 -9.94 -4.78 1.29
N LYS A 59 -11.22 -5.15 1.11
CA LYS A 59 -11.59 -6.26 0.22
C LYS A 59 -11.17 -6.00 -1.23
N GLU A 60 -11.29 -4.78 -1.69
CA GLU A 60 -10.86 -4.36 -3.02
C GLU A 60 -9.33 -4.28 -3.11
N PHE A 61 -8.67 -3.72 -2.09
CA PHE A 61 -7.20 -3.75 -2.00
C PHE A 61 -6.66 -5.18 -2.13
N ILE A 62 -7.15 -6.10 -1.29
CA ILE A 62 -6.71 -7.51 -1.28
C ILE A 62 -6.95 -8.15 -2.63
N LYS A 63 -8.11 -7.94 -3.24
CA LYS A 63 -8.43 -8.48 -4.57
C LYS A 63 -7.42 -8.04 -5.62
N ARG A 64 -7.04 -6.75 -5.63
CA ARG A 64 -6.02 -6.21 -6.55
C ARG A 64 -4.62 -6.71 -6.21
N PHE A 65 -4.29 -6.81 -4.93
CA PHE A 65 -3.00 -7.31 -4.48
C PHE A 65 -2.79 -8.79 -4.84
N GLU A 66 -3.84 -9.61 -4.75
CA GLU A 66 -3.81 -11.00 -5.21
C GLU A 66 -3.62 -11.14 -6.72
N LYS A 67 -4.05 -10.16 -7.52
CA LYS A 67 -3.70 -10.12 -8.96
C LYS A 67 -2.22 -9.80 -9.16
N LEU A 68 -1.71 -8.81 -8.43
CA LEU A 68 -0.28 -8.44 -8.47
C LEU A 68 0.59 -9.65 -8.12
N LYS A 69 0.27 -10.35 -7.03
CA LYS A 69 0.96 -11.59 -6.63
C LYS A 69 1.04 -12.61 -7.76
N ARG A 70 -0.09 -12.84 -8.46
CA ARG A 70 -0.12 -13.77 -9.61
C ARG A 70 0.68 -13.31 -10.82
N LYS A 71 0.86 -12.00 -11.02
CA LYS A 71 1.66 -11.47 -12.14
C LYS A 71 3.16 -11.47 -11.83
N LEU A 72 3.53 -11.35 -10.56
CA LEU A 72 4.91 -11.35 -10.11
C LEU A 72 5.42 -12.75 -9.70
N ASP A 73 4.53 -13.75 -9.68
CA ASP A 73 4.79 -15.15 -9.29
C ASP A 73 5.32 -15.29 -7.85
N ASP A 74 6.02 -16.38 -7.55
CA ASP A 74 6.44 -16.75 -6.19
C ASP A 74 7.39 -15.72 -5.54
N ASP A 75 8.15 -14.97 -6.35
CA ASP A 75 9.12 -13.97 -5.89
C ASP A 75 8.52 -12.55 -5.76
N PHE A 76 7.18 -12.42 -5.67
CA PHE A 76 6.52 -11.12 -5.68
C PHE A 76 7.02 -10.17 -4.58
N VAL A 77 7.36 -10.69 -3.40
CA VAL A 77 7.84 -9.88 -2.27
C VAL A 77 9.17 -9.22 -2.60
N ASP A 78 10.11 -9.98 -3.17
CA ASP A 78 11.43 -9.50 -3.53
C ASP A 78 11.34 -8.53 -4.70
N LYS A 79 10.60 -8.88 -5.76
CA LYS A 79 10.39 -8.02 -6.92
C LYS A 79 9.76 -6.68 -6.56
N LEU A 80 8.67 -6.70 -5.78
CA LEU A 80 8.00 -5.48 -5.34
C LEU A 80 8.85 -4.67 -4.33
N GLY A 81 9.75 -5.31 -3.60
CA GLY A 81 10.68 -4.65 -2.69
C GLY A 81 11.84 -3.99 -3.40
N GLU A 82 12.33 -4.59 -4.49
CA GLU A 82 13.35 -4.03 -5.36
C GLU A 82 12.81 -2.90 -6.25
N ASP A 83 11.57 -3.04 -6.72
CA ASP A 83 10.89 -2.06 -7.57
C ASP A 83 9.45 -1.82 -7.08
N SER A 84 9.28 -0.77 -6.26
CA SER A 84 7.97 -0.39 -5.73
C SER A 84 7.00 0.09 -6.82
N SER A 85 7.48 0.46 -8.01
CA SER A 85 6.60 0.85 -9.13
C SER A 85 5.77 -0.32 -9.65
N LEU A 86 6.14 -1.57 -9.33
CA LEU A 86 5.32 -2.74 -9.63
C LEU A 86 3.98 -2.75 -8.91
N ILE A 87 3.79 -1.91 -7.88
CA ILE A 87 2.48 -1.73 -7.24
C ILE A 87 1.42 -1.20 -8.22
N GLU A 88 1.85 -0.50 -9.28
CA GLU A 88 0.96 0.03 -10.33
C GLU A 88 0.15 -1.07 -11.03
N ILE A 89 0.62 -2.32 -10.99
CA ILE A 89 -0.11 -3.49 -11.47
C ILE A 89 -1.51 -3.60 -10.80
N MET A 90 -1.67 -3.07 -9.58
CA MET A 90 -2.95 -3.06 -8.87
C MET A 90 -4.02 -2.17 -9.53
N TYR A 91 -3.64 -1.26 -10.42
CA TYR A 91 -4.59 -0.45 -11.20
C TYR A 91 -5.04 -1.13 -12.49
N GLU A 92 -4.38 -2.21 -12.91
CA GLU A 92 -4.73 -2.93 -14.13
C GLU A 92 -6.02 -3.76 -13.95
N ASP A 93 -6.94 -3.64 -14.91
CA ASP A 93 -8.21 -4.37 -14.97
C ASP A 93 -8.05 -5.89 -15.11
#